data_AF-A0A8C7GMC1-F1
#
_entry.id   AF-A0A8C7GMC1-F1
#
_cell.length_a   1.000
_cell.length_b   1.000
_cell.length_c   1.000
_cell.angle_alpha   90.00
_cell.angle_beta   90.00
_cell.angle_gamma   90.00
#
_symmetry.space_group_name_H-M   'P 1'
#
loop_
_entity.id
_entity.type
_entity.pdbx_description
1 polymer ?
#
loop_
_entity_poly.entity_id
_entity_poly.type
_entity_poly.pdbx_seq_one_letter_code
_entity_poly.pdbx_strand_id
1 'polypeptide(L)'
;MADDNNIFLKYNCENESLSDNLSIKILSDLDNCHLGFDRYGHHKMLQLLPLEIRPKMLSQTVVENMVESNMQLCEYGECCEFSGWFQAHLSSTPFRHGLVCLIRQQKEGQVSQGDAATMCETAFGSIEITCCKSLETVLWLGQELLSGTTAATQLYVKKGQQGCTFYLKHNNDTAHKVKSEVIMRLTYEINVLLNNILGSNLLLVLGHLLSCDSMEDVKMALEQNGIHNSADTGSTNTEESLKGPPEPGSPIPEEWHDTLDMSYLNNYEAGEYVGYKKTAEEDYWCYAVIVEHAHRYKIQIGKDKVILVSALDLYQFKQENKSSSTGATCIELVQLTESVPRSSTTMVLPQSLEEAKKDIEDCLAEIWTLSAEEKHKAINRLWLRWHPDKNPDCLQLATEVFKYLQNRIEDLENSRTGNQSSPQWSTNFRNFYEQWNQEAHRHRCGRERFSRARGHNTRYNFCTYHGNVPQPNRAEAQRWLSQAQCDLAAAHNDTGGRATEWTLFKVHQAVEKALIAAEYRRHGQYSSNISISILAERVSDYSPKLHTLPSIVSKLKQLGVDAKTTQYPNYHPLPNIPNKMFKCENETEVLDMASKLLCKI
;
A
#
# COMPACT_ATOMS: atom_id res chain seq x y z
N MET A 1 32.20 -40.16 6.27
CA MET A 1 33.35 -40.36 7.18
C MET A 1 33.80 -38.99 7.63
N ALA A 2 33.20 -38.48 8.70
CA ALA A 2 33.75 -37.33 9.40
C ALA A 2 35.21 -37.66 9.78
N ASP A 3 36.15 -36.73 9.58
CA ASP A 3 37.50 -36.89 10.09
C ASP A 3 37.42 -37.23 11.59
N ASP A 4 37.80 -38.45 11.97
CA ASP A 4 37.75 -39.03 13.33
C ASP A 4 38.60 -38.27 14.39
N ASN A 5 39.13 -37.09 14.03
CA ASN A 5 40.07 -36.31 14.82
C ASN A 5 39.61 -34.90 15.18
N ASN A 6 38.36 -34.49 14.88
CA ASN A 6 37.88 -33.17 15.33
C ASN A 6 37.53 -33.20 16.83
N ILE A 7 38.26 -32.43 17.63
CA ILE A 7 38.06 -32.28 19.07
C ILE A 7 37.39 -30.92 19.36
N PHE A 8 36.34 -30.93 20.18
CA PHE A 8 35.54 -29.74 20.50
C PHE A 8 35.62 -29.38 21.98
N LEU A 9 35.35 -28.13 22.34
CA LEU A 9 35.41 -27.65 23.73
C LEU A 9 34.05 -27.68 24.42
N LYS A 10 34.03 -28.12 25.69
CA LYS A 10 32.85 -28.01 26.57
C LYS A 10 32.68 -26.56 27.02
N TYR A 11 31.49 -25.98 26.82
CA TYR A 11 31.23 -24.57 27.17
C TYR A 11 29.86 -24.32 27.82
N ASN A 12 28.88 -25.20 27.59
CA ASN A 12 27.58 -25.19 28.26
C ASN A 12 27.00 -26.61 28.32
N CYS A 13 25.93 -26.81 29.08
CA CYS A 13 25.22 -28.10 29.16
C CYS A 13 24.59 -28.52 27.82
N GLU A 14 24.27 -27.57 26.94
CA GLU A 14 23.80 -27.86 25.58
C GLU A 14 24.87 -28.59 24.77
N ASN A 15 26.15 -28.23 24.90
CA ASN A 15 27.26 -28.94 24.25
C ASN A 15 27.39 -30.38 24.72
N GLU A 16 27.13 -30.71 25.99
CA GLU A 16 27.10 -32.11 26.47
C GLU A 16 25.94 -32.90 25.86
N SER A 17 24.74 -32.30 25.85
CA SER A 17 23.58 -32.93 25.20
C SER A 17 23.83 -33.17 23.71
N LEU A 18 24.52 -32.24 23.06
CA LEU A 18 24.92 -32.37 21.66
C LEU A 18 26.01 -33.41 21.49
N SER A 19 27.03 -33.49 22.35
CA SER A 19 28.07 -34.53 22.23
C SER A 19 27.57 -35.93 22.43
N ASP A 20 26.64 -36.13 23.36
CA ASP A 20 26.04 -37.43 23.63
C ASP A 20 25.23 -37.90 22.41
N ASN A 21 24.56 -36.96 21.72
CA ASN A 21 23.88 -37.24 20.44
C ASN A 21 24.85 -37.41 19.25
N LEU A 22 26.04 -36.79 19.31
CA LEU A 22 26.99 -36.68 18.19
C LEU A 22 28.15 -37.69 18.24
N SER A 23 28.32 -38.44 19.33
CA SER A 23 29.47 -39.35 19.54
C SER A 23 30.85 -38.70 19.33
N ILE A 24 30.96 -37.38 19.58
CA ILE A 24 32.18 -36.58 19.41
C ILE A 24 33.00 -36.50 20.71
N LYS A 25 34.32 -36.40 20.58
CA LYS A 25 35.23 -36.18 21.72
C LYS A 25 35.20 -34.71 22.17
N ILE A 26 34.61 -34.46 23.33
CA ILE A 26 34.71 -33.17 24.03
C ILE A 26 35.99 -33.14 24.88
N LEU A 27 36.81 -32.09 24.70
CA LEU A 27 37.84 -31.67 25.66
C LEU A 27 37.13 -31.20 26.92
N SER A 28 37.46 -31.83 28.04
CA SER A 28 36.96 -31.56 29.39
C SER A 28 36.70 -30.09 29.69
N ASP A 29 35.76 -29.83 30.60
CA ASP A 29 35.48 -28.49 31.10
C ASP A 29 36.77 -27.76 31.48
N LEU A 30 37.04 -26.61 30.86
CA LEU A 30 38.25 -25.82 31.13
C LEU A 30 38.27 -25.29 32.57
N ASP A 31 37.11 -25.23 33.22
CA ASP A 31 36.99 -24.97 34.65
C ASP A 31 37.68 -26.06 35.48
N ASN A 32 37.63 -27.33 35.02
CA ASN A 32 38.33 -28.46 35.63
C ASN A 32 39.85 -28.41 35.39
N CYS A 33 40.33 -27.54 34.50
CA CYS A 33 41.76 -27.34 34.24
C CYS A 33 42.36 -26.17 35.06
N HIS A 34 41.66 -25.70 36.10
CA HIS A 34 42.07 -24.55 36.94
C HIS A 34 42.24 -23.23 36.17
N LEU A 35 41.62 -23.09 35.00
CA LEU A 35 41.70 -21.88 34.16
C LEU A 35 40.65 -20.81 34.53
N GLY A 36 39.82 -21.04 35.56
CA GLY A 36 38.73 -20.15 35.97
C GLY A 36 37.64 -20.01 34.89
N PHE A 37 36.68 -19.10 35.08
CA PHE A 37 35.51 -18.97 34.18
C PHE A 37 35.68 -17.91 33.06
N ASP A 38 36.90 -17.39 32.83
CA ASP A 38 37.13 -16.34 31.82
C ASP A 38 37.17 -16.91 30.40
N ARG A 39 35.99 -16.95 29.80
CA ARG A 39 35.73 -17.41 28.43
C ARG A 39 36.61 -16.71 27.38
N TYR A 40 36.88 -15.41 27.55
CA TYR A 40 37.68 -14.65 26.60
C TYR A 40 39.18 -14.94 26.79
N GLY A 41 39.61 -15.13 28.03
CA GLY A 41 40.95 -15.62 28.39
C GLY A 41 41.23 -17.00 27.80
N HIS A 42 40.30 -17.95 27.99
CA HIS A 42 40.40 -19.29 27.42
C HIS A 42 40.52 -19.28 25.90
N HIS A 43 39.68 -18.49 25.21
CA HIS A 43 39.74 -18.38 23.76
C HIS A 43 41.10 -17.86 23.27
N LYS A 44 41.67 -16.85 23.95
CA LYS A 44 43.02 -16.35 23.65
C LYS A 44 44.10 -17.42 23.86
N MET A 45 44.00 -18.22 24.92
CA MET A 45 44.95 -19.30 25.19
C MET A 45 44.88 -20.41 24.13
N LEU A 46 43.67 -20.77 23.69
CA LEU A 46 43.47 -21.77 22.63
C LEU A 46 44.04 -21.32 21.28
N GLN A 47 44.06 -20.01 21.01
CA GLN A 47 44.71 -19.45 19.83
C GLN A 47 46.24 -19.59 19.84
N LEU A 48 46.86 -19.93 20.98
CA LEU A 48 48.30 -20.21 21.06
C LEU A 48 48.66 -21.63 20.60
N LEU A 49 47.67 -22.53 20.49
CA LEU A 49 47.90 -23.88 19.97
C LEU A 49 48.18 -23.85 18.46
N PRO A 50 49.09 -24.71 17.95
CA PRO A 50 49.25 -24.96 16.51
C PRO A 50 47.91 -25.27 15.84
N LEU A 51 47.74 -24.81 14.60
CA LEU A 51 46.47 -24.92 13.85
C LEU A 51 45.98 -26.36 13.73
N GLU A 52 46.91 -27.31 13.64
CA GLU A 52 46.66 -28.74 13.44
C GLU A 52 46.04 -29.42 14.66
N ILE A 53 46.25 -28.86 15.86
CA ILE A 53 45.74 -29.41 17.12
C ILE A 53 44.77 -28.47 17.83
N ARG A 54 44.45 -27.33 17.22
CA ARG A 54 43.58 -26.33 17.80
C ARG A 54 42.12 -26.83 17.80
N PRO A 55 41.47 -26.92 18.97
CA PRO A 55 40.07 -27.34 19.04
C PRO A 55 39.17 -26.36 18.30
N LYS A 56 38.12 -26.89 17.66
CA LYS A 56 37.09 -26.06 17.00
C LYS A 56 35.91 -25.85 17.95
N MET A 57 35.18 -24.76 17.75
CA MET A 57 33.89 -24.57 18.43
C MET A 57 32.79 -25.30 17.66
N LEU A 58 31.86 -25.94 18.37
CA LEU A 58 30.70 -26.60 17.74
C LEU A 58 29.88 -25.60 16.92
N SER A 59 29.68 -24.40 17.43
CA SER A 59 28.99 -23.30 16.74
C SER A 59 29.65 -22.85 15.42
N GLN A 60 30.91 -23.22 15.17
CA GLN A 60 31.60 -22.93 13.91
C GLN A 60 31.44 -24.05 12.87
N THR A 61 30.97 -25.23 13.28
CA THR A 61 30.90 -26.42 12.45
C THR A 61 29.47 -26.89 12.22
N VAL A 62 28.58 -26.58 13.16
CA VAL A 62 27.16 -26.90 13.11
C VAL A 62 26.40 -25.76 12.42
N VAL A 63 25.55 -26.09 11.45
CA VAL A 63 24.69 -25.16 10.74
C VAL A 63 23.24 -25.48 11.05
N GLU A 64 22.46 -24.47 11.39
CA GLU A 64 21.01 -24.58 11.59
C GLU A 64 20.30 -24.41 10.25
N ASN A 65 19.52 -25.42 9.84
CA ASN A 65 18.73 -25.39 8.61
C ASN A 65 17.25 -25.61 8.91
N MET A 66 16.37 -25.00 8.11
CA MET A 66 14.93 -25.21 8.20
C MET A 66 14.52 -26.60 7.68
N VAL A 67 13.57 -27.23 8.37
CA VAL A 67 12.96 -28.50 7.93
C VAL A 67 11.83 -28.20 6.93
N GLU A 68 12.16 -28.15 5.64
CA GLU A 68 11.22 -27.76 4.59
C GLU A 68 9.98 -28.67 4.51
N SER A 69 10.10 -29.97 4.84
CA SER A 69 8.98 -30.91 4.84
C SER A 69 7.91 -30.64 5.90
N ASN A 70 8.28 -29.98 7.00
CA ASN A 70 7.39 -29.67 8.13
C ASN A 70 6.88 -28.23 8.09
N MET A 71 7.35 -27.45 7.11
CA MET A 71 6.94 -26.07 6.90
C MET A 71 5.52 -26.06 6.31
N GLN A 72 4.58 -25.48 7.06
CA GLN A 72 3.23 -25.21 6.57
C GLN A 72 3.09 -23.71 6.34
N LEU A 73 2.60 -23.31 5.16
CA LEU A 73 2.30 -21.91 4.88
C LEU A 73 1.15 -21.40 5.76
N CYS A 74 1.16 -20.10 6.01
CA CYS A 74 0.06 -19.44 6.71
C CYS A 74 -1.25 -19.53 5.90
N GLU A 75 -2.36 -19.79 6.57
CA GLU A 75 -3.70 -19.89 5.97
C GLU A 75 -4.16 -18.58 5.32
N TYR A 76 -3.62 -17.44 5.78
CA TYR A 76 -3.93 -16.11 5.25
C TYR A 76 -3.12 -15.73 4.00
N GLY A 77 -2.06 -16.48 3.65
CA GLY A 77 -1.23 -16.20 2.48
C GLY A 77 -0.75 -14.75 2.39
N GLU A 78 -0.95 -14.12 1.22
CA GLU A 78 -0.61 -12.71 0.97
C GLU A 78 -1.42 -11.71 1.80
N CYS A 79 -2.59 -12.12 2.32
CA CYS A 79 -3.44 -11.30 3.17
C CYS A 79 -3.07 -11.38 4.66
N CYS A 80 -1.95 -12.03 5.00
CA CYS A 80 -1.48 -12.13 6.38
C CYS A 80 -1.03 -10.76 6.91
N GLU A 81 -1.78 -10.20 7.87
CA GLU A 81 -1.45 -8.90 8.47
C GLU A 81 -0.07 -8.88 9.13
N PHE A 82 0.35 -9.99 9.75
CA PHE A 82 1.62 -10.07 10.47
C PHE A 82 2.83 -9.92 9.55
N SER A 83 2.92 -10.72 8.48
CA SER A 83 3.99 -10.59 7.48
C SER A 83 3.81 -9.36 6.60
N GLY A 84 2.56 -9.03 6.26
CA GLY A 84 2.20 -7.87 5.46
C GLY A 84 2.64 -6.57 6.10
N TRP A 85 2.63 -6.47 7.44
CA TRP A 85 3.14 -5.31 8.17
C TRP A 85 4.62 -5.04 7.87
N PHE A 86 5.48 -6.06 7.90
CA PHE A 86 6.91 -5.91 7.60
C PHE A 86 7.13 -5.58 6.12
N GLN A 87 6.40 -6.22 5.22
CA GLN A 87 6.52 -5.99 3.78
C GLN A 87 6.08 -4.56 3.40
N ALA A 88 5.03 -4.05 4.04
CA ALA A 88 4.59 -2.67 3.89
C ALA A 88 5.66 -1.68 4.39
N HIS A 89 6.29 -1.95 5.54
CA HIS A 89 7.35 -1.09 6.09
C HIS A 89 8.61 -1.06 5.19
N LEU A 90 9.08 -2.22 4.72
CA LEU A 90 10.22 -2.31 3.79
C LEU A 90 9.95 -1.57 2.47
N SER A 91 8.69 -1.55 2.02
CA SER A 91 8.27 -0.87 0.79
C SER A 91 7.91 0.60 1.00
N SER A 92 7.98 1.11 2.23
CA SER A 92 7.48 2.44 2.57
C SER A 92 8.47 3.55 2.19
N THR A 93 7.94 4.65 1.65
CA THR A 93 8.74 5.85 1.33
C THR A 93 9.41 6.46 2.56
N PRO A 94 8.74 6.58 3.73
CA PRO A 94 9.37 7.04 4.97
C PRO A 94 10.59 6.21 5.37
N PHE A 95 10.47 4.89 5.39
CA PHE A 95 11.58 4.02 5.77
C PHE A 95 12.77 4.17 4.82
N ARG A 96 12.51 4.16 3.50
CA ARG A 96 13.55 4.39 2.47
C ARG A 96 14.28 5.72 2.71
N HIS A 97 13.54 6.79 2.98
CA HIS A 97 14.13 8.11 3.27
C HIS A 97 15.04 8.07 4.50
N GLY A 98 14.58 7.44 5.59
CA GLY A 98 15.38 7.25 6.79
C GLY A 98 16.68 6.51 6.53
N LEU A 99 16.62 5.39 5.80
CA LEU A 99 17.81 4.60 5.45
C LEU A 99 18.79 5.37 4.55
N VAL A 100 18.29 6.15 3.57
CA VAL A 100 19.12 7.04 2.75
C VAL A 100 19.87 8.05 3.63
N CYS A 101 19.21 8.65 4.62
CA CYS A 101 19.85 9.56 5.56
C CYS A 101 20.95 8.85 6.37
N LEU A 102 20.71 7.62 6.82
CA LEU A 102 21.73 6.83 7.53
C LEU A 102 22.96 6.53 6.66
N ILE A 103 22.76 6.11 5.41
CA ILE A 103 23.86 5.81 4.48
C ILE A 103 24.69 7.08 4.21
N ARG A 104 24.02 8.21 3.97
CA ARG A 104 24.69 9.49 3.73
C ARG A 104 25.46 9.96 4.96
N GLN A 105 24.88 9.83 6.16
CA GLN A 105 25.56 10.14 7.42
C GLN A 105 26.81 9.29 7.60
N GLN A 106 26.70 7.97 7.39
CA GLN A 106 27.80 7.02 7.52
C GLN A 106 28.95 7.29 6.55
N LYS A 107 28.64 7.86 5.38
CA LYS A 107 29.60 8.20 4.32
C LYS A 107 29.94 9.69 4.29
N GLU A 108 29.58 10.45 5.32
CA GLU A 108 29.85 11.89 5.42
C GLU A 108 29.41 12.69 4.18
N GLY A 109 28.30 12.26 3.55
CA GLY A 109 27.74 12.88 2.36
C GLY A 109 28.47 12.58 1.04
N GLN A 110 29.49 11.71 1.02
CA GLN A 110 30.22 11.32 -0.20
C GLN A 110 29.36 10.55 -1.20
N VAL A 111 28.32 9.85 -0.70
CA VAL A 111 27.35 9.14 -1.54
C VAL A 111 26.19 10.09 -1.85
N SER A 112 25.85 10.21 -3.13
CA SER A 112 24.72 11.03 -3.56
C SER A 112 23.39 10.45 -3.05
N GLN A 113 22.35 11.28 -3.00
CA GLN A 113 21.01 10.82 -2.61
C GLN A 113 20.48 9.74 -3.56
N GLY A 114 20.73 9.87 -4.87
CA GLY A 114 20.31 8.88 -5.87
C GLY A 114 21.03 7.54 -5.74
N ASP A 115 22.34 7.57 -5.48
CA ASP A 115 23.12 6.35 -5.28
C ASP A 115 22.68 5.63 -3.99
N ALA A 116 22.51 6.38 -2.89
CA ALA A 116 22.01 5.82 -1.63
C ALA A 116 20.60 5.23 -1.79
N ALA A 117 19.71 5.87 -2.56
CA ALA A 117 18.38 5.34 -2.85
C ALA A 117 18.45 4.04 -3.67
N THR A 118 19.34 3.97 -4.67
CA THR A 118 19.55 2.77 -5.49
C THR A 118 20.08 1.61 -4.65
N MET A 119 20.98 1.88 -3.70
CA MET A 119 21.45 0.88 -2.75
C MET A 119 20.30 0.33 -1.88
N CYS A 120 19.40 1.20 -1.41
CA CYS A 120 18.22 0.78 -0.66
C CYS A 120 17.29 -0.09 -1.50
N GLU A 121 16.98 0.33 -2.73
CA GLU A 121 16.10 -0.43 -3.64
C GLU A 121 16.67 -1.81 -3.96
N THR A 122 17.99 -1.89 -4.17
CA THR A 122 18.68 -3.17 -4.38
C THR A 122 18.57 -4.06 -3.15
N ALA A 123 18.82 -3.51 -1.95
CA ALA A 123 18.72 -4.27 -0.71
C ALA A 123 17.29 -4.76 -0.46
N PHE A 124 16.27 -3.92 -0.67
CA PHE A 124 14.86 -4.29 -0.44
C PHE A 124 14.34 -5.30 -1.47
N GLY A 125 14.71 -5.15 -2.74
CA GLY A 125 14.36 -6.12 -3.80
C GLY A 125 14.98 -7.51 -3.58
N SER A 126 16.02 -7.58 -2.76
CA SER A 126 16.69 -8.82 -2.34
C SER A 126 16.12 -9.45 -1.08
N ILE A 127 15.03 -8.92 -0.50
CA ILE A 127 14.39 -9.45 0.71
C ILE A 127 13.00 -9.98 0.36
N GLU A 128 12.75 -11.25 0.65
CA GLU A 128 11.44 -11.88 0.55
C GLU A 128 10.93 -12.25 1.95
N ILE A 129 9.64 -12.05 2.24
CA ILE A 129 9.03 -12.41 3.53
C ILE A 129 7.90 -13.40 3.30
N THR A 130 8.00 -14.56 3.94
CA THR A 130 7.03 -15.65 3.86
C THR A 130 6.50 -16.00 5.25
N CYS A 131 5.17 -16.01 5.40
CA CYS A 131 4.53 -16.39 6.65
C CYS A 131 4.19 -17.88 6.68
N CYS A 132 4.49 -18.54 7.80
CA CYS A 132 4.32 -19.97 8.02
C CYS A 132 3.50 -20.25 9.28
N LYS A 133 2.67 -21.29 9.29
CA LYS A 133 1.95 -21.76 10.47
C LYS A 133 2.89 -22.43 11.49
N SER A 134 3.86 -23.19 10.99
CA SER A 134 4.88 -23.89 11.77
C SER A 134 6.25 -23.66 11.16
N LEU A 135 7.25 -23.48 12.03
CA LEU A 135 8.66 -23.43 11.65
C LEU A 135 9.47 -24.30 12.60
N GLU A 136 10.25 -25.19 12.01
CA GLU A 136 11.18 -26.07 12.70
C GLU A 136 12.54 -26.00 12.03
N THR A 137 13.58 -25.98 12.84
CA THR A 137 14.96 -26.05 12.40
C THR A 137 15.60 -27.32 12.92
N VAL A 138 16.64 -27.76 12.23
CA VAL A 138 17.44 -28.91 12.59
C VAL A 138 18.90 -28.59 12.34
N LEU A 139 19.77 -29.13 13.18
CA LEU A 139 21.20 -28.88 13.10
C LEU A 139 21.86 -29.88 12.15
N TRP A 140 22.87 -29.41 11.42
CA TRP A 140 23.69 -30.19 10.49
C TRP A 140 25.15 -30.05 10.85
N LEU A 141 25.89 -31.16 10.83
CA LEU A 141 27.35 -31.17 10.95
C LEU A 141 27.94 -31.56 9.60
N GLY A 142 28.41 -30.57 8.83
CA GLY A 142 28.82 -30.79 7.45
C GLY A 142 27.64 -31.22 6.57
N GLN A 143 27.65 -32.47 6.09
CA GLN A 143 26.56 -33.06 5.29
C GLN A 143 25.67 -34.02 6.09
N GLU A 144 25.96 -34.23 7.38
CA GLU A 144 25.21 -35.17 8.22
C GLU A 144 24.14 -34.44 9.04
N LEU A 145 22.90 -34.93 8.93
CA LEU A 145 21.75 -34.45 9.70
C LEU A 145 21.83 -34.93 11.15
N LEU A 146 21.67 -34.01 12.10
CA LEU A 146 21.72 -34.35 13.52
C LEU A 146 20.33 -34.75 14.03
N SER A 147 20.09 -36.07 14.08
CA SER A 147 18.85 -36.65 14.58
C SER A 147 18.57 -36.19 16.03
N GLY A 148 17.32 -35.80 16.32
CA GLY A 148 16.91 -35.35 17.66
C GLY A 148 17.18 -33.88 17.98
N THR A 149 17.76 -33.11 17.04
CA THR A 149 18.02 -31.67 17.22
C THR A 149 16.92 -30.77 16.66
N THR A 150 15.78 -31.34 16.27
CA THR A 150 14.65 -30.58 15.74
C THR A 150 14.07 -29.66 16.81
N ALA A 151 14.07 -28.36 16.54
CA ALA A 151 13.57 -27.34 17.45
C ALA A 151 12.57 -26.42 16.76
N ALA A 152 11.50 -26.05 17.47
CA ALA A 152 10.57 -25.04 16.98
C ALA A 152 11.20 -23.64 17.06
N THR A 153 11.13 -22.88 15.97
CA THR A 153 11.63 -21.49 15.91
C THR A 153 10.53 -20.51 15.52
N GLN A 154 10.74 -19.22 15.81
CA GLN A 154 9.83 -18.14 15.41
C GLN A 154 10.23 -17.51 14.07
N LEU A 155 11.52 -17.61 13.72
CA LEU A 155 12.12 -16.90 12.62
C LEU A 155 13.27 -17.72 12.05
N TYR A 156 13.29 -17.87 10.73
CA TYR A 156 14.41 -18.46 10.00
C TYR A 156 14.74 -17.60 8.78
N VAL A 157 16.03 -17.39 8.51
CA VAL A 157 16.47 -16.61 7.34
C VAL A 157 17.27 -17.53 6.43
N LYS A 158 16.74 -17.80 5.24
CA LYS A 158 17.45 -18.52 4.18
C LYS A 158 18.24 -17.54 3.35
N LYS A 159 19.57 -17.68 3.33
CA LYS A 159 20.45 -16.83 2.52
C LYS A 159 20.61 -17.41 1.12
N GLY A 160 20.28 -16.64 0.10
CA GLY A 160 20.53 -16.93 -1.32
C GLY A 160 21.82 -16.29 -1.82
N GLN A 161 22.10 -16.40 -3.12
CA GLN A 161 23.31 -15.83 -3.73
C GLN A 161 23.30 -14.29 -3.77
N GLN A 162 22.13 -13.67 -3.92
CA GLN A 162 21.97 -12.21 -4.06
C GLN A 162 20.88 -11.63 -3.15
N GLY A 163 20.39 -12.40 -2.18
CA GLY A 163 19.27 -11.99 -1.33
C GLY A 163 18.99 -12.96 -0.19
N CYS A 164 17.89 -12.73 0.52
CA CYS A 164 17.47 -13.56 1.63
C CYS A 164 15.95 -13.67 1.71
N THR A 165 15.48 -14.85 2.12
CA THR A 165 14.06 -15.13 2.36
C THR A 165 13.86 -15.32 3.87
N PHE A 166 13.00 -14.49 4.44
CA PHE A 166 12.56 -14.53 5.84
C PHE A 166 11.35 -15.44 5.95
N TYR A 167 11.47 -16.51 6.71
CA TYR A 167 10.37 -17.37 7.10
C TYR A 167 9.94 -16.98 8.52
N LEU A 168 8.71 -16.49 8.65
CA LEU A 168 8.15 -16.02 9.90
C LEU A 168 7.06 -16.97 10.39
N LYS A 169 7.16 -17.42 11.64
CA LYS A 169 6.04 -18.14 12.26
C LYS A 169 4.92 -17.14 12.51
N HIS A 170 3.74 -17.47 12.01
CA HIS A 170 2.55 -16.64 12.12
C HIS A 170 2.23 -16.42 13.59
N ASN A 171 2.07 -15.16 13.96
CA ASN A 171 1.73 -14.79 15.32
C ASN A 171 0.51 -13.87 15.33
N ASN A 172 -0.61 -14.40 15.81
CA ASN A 172 -1.87 -13.67 16.01
C ASN A 172 -1.72 -12.63 17.13
N ASP A 173 -0.94 -12.96 18.16
CA ASP A 173 -0.65 -12.03 19.22
C ASP A 173 0.53 -11.18 18.75
N THR A 174 0.27 -9.89 18.54
CA THR A 174 1.29 -8.88 18.25
C THR A 174 2.20 -8.63 19.47
N ALA A 175 2.58 -9.67 20.19
CA ALA A 175 3.54 -9.63 21.27
C ALA A 175 4.78 -8.88 20.77
N HIS A 176 4.97 -7.67 21.29
CA HIS A 176 6.04 -6.75 20.89
C HIS A 176 7.41 -7.44 20.83
N LYS A 177 7.60 -8.49 21.63
CA LYS A 177 8.79 -9.34 21.62
C LYS A 177 9.09 -9.98 20.25
N VAL A 178 8.12 -10.61 19.61
CA VAL A 178 8.35 -11.29 18.32
C VAL A 178 8.55 -10.28 17.20
N LYS A 179 7.77 -9.19 17.19
CA LYS A 179 7.99 -8.08 16.25
C LYS A 179 9.40 -7.48 16.38
N SER A 180 9.82 -7.22 17.62
CA SER A 180 11.16 -6.70 17.92
C SER A 180 12.26 -7.66 17.45
N GLU A 181 12.08 -8.97 17.62
CA GLU A 181 13.04 -9.98 17.16
C GLU A 181 13.19 -9.97 15.63
N VAL A 182 12.07 -9.91 14.91
CA VAL A 182 12.07 -9.79 13.45
C VAL A 182 12.72 -8.48 12.99
N ILE A 183 12.40 -7.35 13.63
CA ILE A 183 13.01 -6.04 13.33
C ILE A 183 14.52 -6.07 13.52
N MET A 184 15.01 -6.67 14.62
CA MET A 184 16.44 -6.82 14.87
C MET A 184 17.11 -7.65 13.79
N ARG A 185 16.47 -8.74 13.35
CA ARG A 185 17.03 -9.59 12.28
C ARG A 185 17.00 -8.91 10.92
N LEU A 186 15.93 -8.21 10.58
CA LEU A 186 15.84 -7.38 9.38
C LEU A 186 16.94 -6.32 9.36
N THR A 187 17.13 -5.61 10.47
CA THR A 187 18.20 -4.60 10.64
C THR A 187 19.57 -5.18 10.30
N TYR A 188 19.88 -6.37 10.83
CA TYR A 188 21.14 -7.06 10.57
C TYR A 188 21.29 -7.46 9.10
N GLU A 189 20.29 -8.14 8.52
CA GLU A 189 20.39 -8.63 7.13
C GLU A 189 20.35 -7.49 6.10
N ILE A 190 19.61 -6.40 6.36
CA ILE A 190 19.66 -5.19 5.53
C ILE A 190 21.09 -4.64 5.51
N ASN A 191 21.78 -4.58 6.66
CA ASN A 191 23.16 -4.11 6.67
C ASN A 191 24.10 -5.07 5.93
N VAL A 192 23.89 -6.37 6.03
CA VAL A 192 24.66 -7.37 5.24
C VAL A 192 24.47 -7.14 3.74
N LEU A 193 23.23 -6.91 3.28
CA LEU A 193 22.93 -6.59 1.88
C LEU A 193 23.53 -5.25 1.43
N LEU A 194 23.68 -4.31 2.35
CA LEU A 194 24.42 -3.06 2.16
C LEU A 194 25.94 -3.23 2.36
N ASN A 195 26.49 -4.44 2.28
CA ASN A 195 27.92 -4.72 2.47
C ASN A 195 28.50 -4.23 3.80
N ASN A 196 27.70 -4.28 4.86
CA ASN A 196 28.02 -3.85 6.22
C ASN A 196 28.50 -2.40 6.31
N ILE A 197 27.93 -1.52 5.49
CA ILE A 197 28.31 -0.09 5.47
C ILE A 197 27.98 0.60 6.79
N LEU A 198 26.86 0.28 7.44
CA LEU A 198 26.39 0.96 8.65
C LEU A 198 27.14 0.46 9.89
N GLY A 199 27.65 1.42 10.69
CA GLY A 199 28.24 1.14 12.00
C GLY A 199 27.19 0.81 13.07
N SER A 200 27.65 0.26 14.20
CA SER A 200 26.79 -0.26 15.28
C SER A 200 25.79 0.77 15.82
N ASN A 201 26.16 2.05 15.92
CA ASN A 201 25.25 3.09 16.39
C ASN A 201 24.10 3.34 15.42
N LEU A 202 24.37 3.33 14.11
CA LEU A 202 23.34 3.54 13.09
C LEU A 202 22.45 2.31 12.88
N LEU A 203 22.92 1.11 13.26
CA LEU A 203 22.06 -0.09 13.30
C LEU A 203 20.92 0.05 14.31
N LEU A 204 21.17 0.67 15.47
CA LEU A 204 20.11 0.92 16.45
C LEU A 204 19.05 1.88 15.86
N VAL A 205 19.49 2.90 15.14
CA VAL A 205 18.58 3.84 14.47
C VAL A 205 17.83 3.15 13.34
N LEU A 206 18.48 2.29 12.56
CA LEU A 206 17.82 1.49 11.51
C LEU A 206 16.70 0.62 12.08
N GLY A 207 16.94 -0.04 13.21
CA GLY A 207 15.90 -0.81 13.90
C GLY A 207 14.72 0.06 14.37
N HIS A 208 15.00 1.26 14.86
CA HIS A 208 13.95 2.23 15.22
C HIS A 208 13.15 2.66 13.98
N LEU A 209 13.82 2.98 12.86
CA LEU A 209 13.18 3.38 11.61
C LEU A 209 12.27 2.30 11.02
N LEU A 210 12.62 1.02 11.17
CA LEU A 210 11.77 -0.12 10.78
C LEU A 210 10.46 -0.22 11.60
N SER A 211 10.36 0.53 12.70
CA SER A 211 9.18 0.61 13.56
C SER A 211 8.36 1.89 13.36
N CYS A 212 8.79 2.80 12.47
CA CYS A 212 8.12 4.07 12.21
C CYS A 212 6.98 3.89 11.20
N ASP A 213 5.77 4.35 11.57
CA ASP A 213 4.59 4.24 10.72
C ASP A 213 4.44 5.44 9.73
N SER A 214 5.13 6.56 9.99
CA SER A 214 4.99 7.80 9.21
C SER A 214 6.31 8.54 8.93
N MET A 215 6.27 9.50 8.01
CA MET A 215 7.41 10.38 7.73
C MET A 215 7.75 11.29 8.93
N GLU A 216 6.76 11.73 9.69
CA GLU A 216 6.98 12.49 10.93
C GLU A 216 7.72 11.64 11.97
N ASP A 217 7.36 10.37 12.14
CA ASP A 217 8.08 9.46 13.04
C ASP A 217 9.54 9.27 12.62
N VAL A 218 9.78 9.12 11.31
CA VAL A 218 11.14 9.05 10.75
C VAL A 218 11.91 10.34 11.01
N LYS A 219 11.33 11.52 10.76
CA LYS A 219 11.98 12.81 11.03
C LYS A 219 12.34 12.95 12.51
N MET A 220 11.42 12.62 13.41
CA MET A 220 11.67 12.63 14.85
C MET A 220 12.78 11.64 15.24
N ALA A 221 12.77 10.44 14.68
CA ALA A 221 13.81 9.43 14.94
C ALA A 221 15.20 9.88 14.45
N LEU A 222 15.28 10.52 13.27
CA LEU A 222 16.53 11.08 12.76
C LEU A 222 17.04 12.24 13.63
N GLU A 223 16.16 13.16 14.01
CA GLU A 223 16.49 14.32 14.85
C GLU A 223 16.99 13.90 16.23
N GLN A 224 16.28 12.97 16.89
CA GLN A 224 16.66 12.42 18.20
C GLN A 224 18.05 11.78 18.22
N ASN A 225 18.50 11.27 17.06
CA ASN A 225 19.80 10.62 16.90
C ASN A 225 20.84 11.52 16.23
N GLY A 226 20.55 12.82 16.05
CA GLY A 226 21.48 13.79 15.48
C GLY A 226 21.87 13.51 14.03
N ILE A 227 21.01 12.83 13.27
CA ILE A 227 21.25 12.50 11.87
C ILE A 227 20.67 13.60 10.99
N HIS A 228 21.49 14.12 10.08
CA HIS A 228 21.07 15.18 9.16
C HIS A 228 19.94 14.68 8.24
N ASN A 229 18.78 15.34 8.31
CA ASN A 229 17.70 15.07 7.38
C ASN A 229 18.11 15.55 5.98
N SER A 230 18.38 14.58 5.12
CA SER A 230 19.05 14.82 3.85
C SER A 230 18.17 15.52 2.79
N ALA A 231 16.94 15.86 3.17
CA ALA A 231 15.98 16.66 2.40
C ALA A 231 16.39 18.14 2.24
N ASP A 232 17.28 18.68 3.09
CA ASP A 232 17.54 20.13 3.18
C ASP A 232 18.69 20.69 2.32
N THR A 233 19.32 19.91 1.44
CA THR A 233 20.41 20.42 0.61
C THR A 233 20.16 20.23 -0.89
N GLY A 234 19.62 21.26 -1.54
CA GLY A 234 20.07 21.68 -2.87
C GLY A 234 19.35 21.13 -4.11
N SER A 235 18.24 20.41 -3.98
CA SER A 235 17.30 20.26 -5.10
C SER A 235 16.06 21.09 -4.79
N THR A 236 15.92 22.20 -5.51
CA THR A 236 14.80 23.16 -5.46
C THR A 236 13.42 22.55 -5.73
N ASN A 237 13.29 21.23 -5.89
CA ASN A 237 12.04 20.57 -6.27
C ASN A 237 11.61 19.49 -5.26
N THR A 238 12.28 19.35 -4.11
CA THR A 238 11.91 18.37 -3.06
C THR A 238 10.97 18.93 -1.99
N GLU A 239 10.78 20.25 -1.94
CA GLU A 239 9.72 20.85 -1.14
C GLU A 239 8.31 20.47 -1.64
N GLU A 240 8.15 20.02 -2.89
CA GLU A 240 6.85 19.68 -3.47
C GLU A 240 6.34 18.28 -3.10
N SER A 241 7.22 17.31 -2.83
CA SER A 241 6.80 15.96 -2.37
C SER A 241 6.49 15.89 -0.87
N LEU A 242 6.82 16.94 -0.10
CA LEU A 242 6.52 17.06 1.33
C LEU A 242 5.34 18.01 1.62
N LYS A 243 4.91 18.81 0.63
CA LYS A 243 3.64 19.53 0.70
C LYS A 243 2.52 18.50 0.44
N GLY A 244 1.37 18.70 1.07
CA GLY A 244 0.21 17.82 0.92
C GLY A 244 -0.28 17.71 -0.54
N PRO A 245 -1.50 17.22 -0.80
CA PRO A 245 -2.06 17.33 -2.15
C PRO A 245 -1.92 18.77 -2.66
N PRO A 246 -1.64 19.00 -3.95
CA PRO A 246 -1.43 20.35 -4.45
C PRO A 246 -2.62 21.25 -4.06
N GLU A 247 -2.40 22.56 -3.91
CA GLU A 247 -3.52 23.42 -3.55
C GLU A 247 -4.51 23.46 -4.72
N PRO A 248 -5.82 23.22 -4.50
CA PRO A 248 -6.82 23.41 -5.55
C PRO A 248 -6.67 24.83 -6.12
N GLY A 249 -6.72 24.96 -7.43
CA GLY A 249 -6.50 26.20 -8.18
C GLY A 249 -5.05 26.52 -8.53
N SER A 250 -4.06 25.78 -8.02
CA SER A 250 -2.69 25.88 -8.53
C SER A 250 -2.58 25.24 -9.92
N PRO A 251 -1.70 25.74 -10.80
CA PRO A 251 -1.53 25.20 -12.14
C PRO A 251 -1.00 23.77 -12.09
N ILE A 252 -1.49 22.90 -12.98
CA ILE A 252 -0.92 21.56 -13.17
C ILE A 252 0.35 21.70 -14.00
N PRO A 253 1.52 21.26 -13.49
CA PRO A 253 2.76 21.25 -14.26
C PRO A 253 2.62 20.45 -15.56
N GLU A 254 3.31 20.89 -16.62
CA GLU A 254 3.25 20.27 -17.96
C GLU A 254 3.62 18.79 -17.95
N GLU A 255 4.53 18.41 -17.06
CA GLU A 255 4.93 17.03 -16.83
C GLU A 255 3.79 16.13 -16.35
N TRP A 256 2.69 16.64 -15.80
CA TRP A 256 1.56 15.83 -15.35
C TRP A 256 0.39 15.80 -16.33
N HIS A 257 0.39 16.61 -17.39
CA HIS A 257 -0.74 16.67 -18.33
C HIS A 257 -1.00 15.33 -19.03
N ASP A 258 0.03 14.51 -19.23
CA ASP A 258 -0.17 13.19 -19.83
C ASP A 258 -0.95 12.19 -18.93
N THR A 259 -0.93 12.44 -17.61
CA THR A 259 -1.68 11.63 -16.63
C THR A 259 -3.17 11.97 -16.58
N LEU A 260 -3.59 13.07 -17.20
CA LEU A 260 -5.00 13.40 -17.33
C LEU A 260 -5.67 12.44 -18.33
N ASP A 261 -6.74 11.79 -17.88
CA ASP A 261 -7.57 10.91 -18.68
C ASP A 261 -8.52 11.74 -19.57
N MET A 262 -8.50 11.40 -20.85
CA MET A 262 -9.22 12.10 -21.92
C MET A 262 -10.61 11.48 -22.17
N SER A 263 -11.00 10.46 -21.41
CA SER A 263 -12.35 9.91 -21.46
C SER A 263 -13.41 10.98 -21.15
N TYR A 264 -14.46 11.02 -21.98
CA TYR A 264 -15.62 11.89 -21.76
C TYR A 264 -16.69 11.22 -20.87
N LEU A 265 -16.54 9.92 -20.59
CA LEU A 265 -17.41 9.11 -19.72
C LEU A 265 -16.98 9.12 -18.26
N ASN A 266 -16.05 10.00 -17.89
CA ASN A 266 -15.53 10.07 -16.53
C ASN A 266 -16.62 10.52 -15.57
N ASN A 267 -16.78 9.74 -14.50
CA ASN A 267 -17.74 9.98 -13.43
C ASN A 267 -17.00 10.44 -12.19
N TYR A 268 -17.31 11.64 -11.72
CA TYR A 268 -16.61 12.27 -10.62
C TYR A 268 -17.42 12.20 -9.33
N GLU A 269 -16.76 12.00 -8.20
CA GLU A 269 -17.41 11.94 -6.88
C GLU A 269 -16.92 13.06 -5.96
N ALA A 270 -17.76 13.47 -5.01
CA ALA A 270 -17.38 14.45 -4.00
C ALA A 270 -16.09 14.04 -3.25
N GLY A 271 -15.15 14.97 -3.13
CA GLY A 271 -13.83 14.79 -2.54
C GLY A 271 -12.74 14.34 -3.53
N GLU A 272 -13.09 13.98 -4.77
CA GLU A 272 -12.12 13.53 -5.78
C GLU A 272 -11.25 14.69 -6.29
N TYR A 273 -9.97 14.42 -6.47
CA TYR A 273 -8.97 15.36 -6.96
C TYR A 273 -8.86 15.26 -8.48
N VAL A 274 -9.10 16.35 -9.20
CA VAL A 274 -9.28 16.38 -10.65
C VAL A 274 -8.51 17.53 -11.30
N GLY A 275 -8.22 17.42 -12.59
CA GLY A 275 -7.79 18.56 -13.40
C GLY A 275 -8.97 19.34 -13.95
N TYR A 276 -8.91 20.67 -13.89
CA TYR A 276 -9.93 21.56 -14.45
C TYR A 276 -9.32 22.43 -15.56
N LYS A 277 -10.01 22.47 -16.72
CA LYS A 277 -9.68 23.32 -17.86
C LYS A 277 -10.82 24.31 -18.11
N LYS A 278 -10.53 25.62 -18.02
CA LYS A 278 -11.57 26.66 -18.11
C LYS A 278 -12.10 26.87 -19.53
N THR A 279 -11.21 26.87 -20.53
CA THR A 279 -11.56 26.97 -21.95
C THR A 279 -10.77 25.94 -22.75
N ALA A 280 -11.30 25.51 -23.91
CA ALA A 280 -10.62 24.54 -24.76
C ALA A 280 -9.33 25.09 -25.37
N GLU A 281 -9.28 26.41 -25.56
CA GLU A 281 -8.23 27.16 -26.25
C GLU A 281 -7.07 27.56 -25.34
N GLU A 282 -7.31 27.76 -24.03
CA GLU A 282 -6.25 28.06 -23.06
C GLU A 282 -5.52 26.79 -22.66
N ASP A 283 -4.19 26.83 -22.67
CA ASP A 283 -3.37 25.70 -22.25
C ASP A 283 -3.11 25.67 -20.73
N TYR A 284 -4.14 26.04 -19.97
CA TYR A 284 -4.07 26.22 -18.53
C TYR A 284 -4.97 25.20 -17.84
N TRP A 285 -4.34 24.14 -17.31
CA TRP A 285 -4.97 23.25 -16.35
C TRP A 285 -4.63 23.70 -14.94
N CYS A 286 -5.61 23.65 -14.06
CA CYS A 286 -5.37 23.77 -12.63
C CYS A 286 -5.99 22.61 -11.88
N TYR A 287 -5.47 22.32 -10.71
CA TYR A 287 -6.05 21.31 -9.85
C TYR A 287 -7.40 21.76 -9.29
N ALA A 288 -8.31 20.83 -9.06
CA ALA A 288 -9.59 21.11 -8.42
C ALA A 288 -10.06 19.92 -7.60
N VAL A 289 -10.97 20.18 -6.65
CA VAL A 289 -11.62 19.12 -5.86
C VAL A 289 -13.11 19.18 -6.09
N ILE A 290 -13.73 18.03 -6.38
CA ILE A 290 -15.17 17.94 -6.50
C ILE A 290 -15.80 18.15 -5.11
N VAL A 291 -16.75 19.07 -5.00
CA VAL A 291 -17.48 19.33 -3.75
C VAL A 291 -18.77 18.52 -3.73
N GLU A 292 -19.56 18.60 -4.81
CA GLU A 292 -20.82 17.87 -4.94
C GLU A 292 -21.25 17.74 -6.41
N HIS A 293 -22.10 16.75 -6.66
CA HIS A 293 -22.69 16.47 -7.97
C HIS A 293 -24.22 16.60 -7.92
N ALA A 294 -24.79 17.32 -8.88
CA ALA A 294 -26.23 17.37 -9.13
C ALA A 294 -26.52 17.16 -10.63
N HIS A 295 -26.62 18.25 -11.41
CA HIS A 295 -26.70 18.25 -12.88
C HIS A 295 -25.41 18.73 -13.56
N ARG A 296 -24.59 19.46 -12.80
CA ARG A 296 -23.24 19.94 -13.13
C ARG A 296 -22.39 19.76 -11.87
N TYR A 297 -21.07 19.78 -12.02
CA TYR A 297 -20.15 19.54 -10.91
C TYR A 297 -19.83 20.86 -10.21
N LYS A 298 -19.95 20.90 -8.88
CA LYS A 298 -19.36 21.98 -8.08
C LYS A 298 -17.93 21.60 -7.74
N ILE A 299 -16.99 22.46 -8.10
CA ILE A 299 -15.58 22.25 -7.83
C ILE A 299 -14.98 23.38 -7.02
N GLN A 300 -14.06 23.05 -6.13
CA GLN A 300 -13.27 23.99 -5.36
C GLN A 300 -11.95 24.29 -6.08
N ILE A 301 -11.69 25.58 -6.28
CA ILE A 301 -10.48 26.14 -6.89
C ILE A 301 -9.95 27.22 -5.94
N GLY A 302 -9.06 26.84 -5.01
CA GLY A 302 -8.56 27.71 -3.95
C GLY A 302 -9.34 27.55 -2.65
N LYS A 303 -8.97 28.34 -1.63
CA LYS A 303 -9.50 28.17 -0.26
C LYS A 303 -11.02 28.39 -0.16
N ASP A 304 -11.57 29.36 -0.91
CA ASP A 304 -13.00 29.75 -0.78
C ASP A 304 -13.80 29.85 -2.09
N LYS A 305 -13.19 29.53 -3.24
CA LYS A 305 -13.86 29.70 -4.54
C LYS A 305 -14.40 28.37 -5.04
N VAL A 306 -15.73 28.26 -5.02
CA VAL A 306 -16.48 27.14 -5.59
C VAL A 306 -17.13 27.60 -6.89
N ILE A 307 -16.92 26.86 -7.98
CA ILE A 307 -17.52 27.14 -9.28
C ILE A 307 -18.27 25.93 -9.80
N LEU A 308 -19.19 26.15 -10.75
CA LEU A 308 -20.06 25.11 -11.30
C LEU A 308 -19.69 24.84 -12.76
N VAL A 309 -19.30 23.61 -13.08
CA VAL A 309 -18.64 23.24 -14.34
C VAL A 309 -19.26 22.02 -15.00
N SER A 310 -19.02 21.84 -16.30
CA SER A 310 -19.44 20.63 -17.02
C SER A 310 -18.48 19.47 -16.73
N ALA A 311 -18.94 18.23 -16.91
CA ALA A 311 -18.08 17.05 -16.93
C ALA A 311 -16.93 17.19 -17.96
N LEU A 312 -17.21 17.85 -19.09
CA LEU A 312 -16.26 18.11 -20.16
C LEU A 312 -15.19 19.17 -19.84
N ASP A 313 -15.27 19.81 -18.67
CA ASP A 313 -14.25 20.72 -18.16
C ASP A 313 -13.28 20.02 -17.19
N LEU A 314 -13.60 18.79 -16.77
CA LEU A 314 -12.92 18.04 -15.71
C LEU A 314 -12.13 16.84 -16.25
N TYR A 315 -11.01 16.50 -15.66
CA TYR A 315 -10.13 15.42 -16.11
C TYR A 315 -9.70 14.58 -14.90
N GLN A 316 -9.89 13.26 -14.97
CA GLN A 316 -9.42 12.35 -13.92
C GLN A 316 -7.93 12.08 -14.11
N PHE A 317 -7.21 11.80 -13.03
CA PHE A 317 -5.85 11.29 -13.13
C PHE A 317 -5.88 9.78 -13.35
N LYS A 318 -5.13 9.29 -14.35
CA LYS A 318 -5.04 7.86 -14.70
C LYS A 318 -4.56 7.05 -13.48
N GLN A 319 -5.30 6.00 -13.16
CA GLN A 319 -4.90 5.00 -12.16
C GLN A 319 -4.18 3.84 -12.86
N GLU A 320 -3.08 3.37 -12.29
CA GLU A 320 -2.50 2.10 -12.72
C GLU A 320 -3.26 0.97 -12.03
N ASN A 321 -3.99 0.18 -12.81
CA ASN A 321 -4.45 -1.12 -12.35
C ASN A 321 -3.21 -2.00 -12.14
N LYS A 322 -3.02 -2.52 -10.92
CA LYS A 322 -2.16 -3.69 -10.72
C LYS A 322 -2.72 -4.77 -11.63
N SER A 323 -2.04 -5.07 -12.73
CA SER A 323 -2.37 -6.23 -13.54
C SER A 323 -2.31 -7.43 -12.60
N SER A 324 -3.47 -8.05 -12.38
CA SER A 324 -3.59 -9.30 -11.66
C SER A 324 -2.69 -10.31 -12.36
N SER A 325 -1.54 -10.64 -11.75
CA SER A 325 -0.80 -11.82 -12.12
C SER A 325 -1.70 -13.01 -11.84
N THR A 326 -2.05 -13.72 -12.90
CA THR A 326 -2.92 -14.87 -12.97
C THR A 326 -2.53 -15.92 -11.91
N GLY A 327 -3.47 -16.30 -11.03
CA GLY A 327 -3.23 -17.38 -10.09
C GLY A 327 -4.17 -17.52 -8.90
N ALA A 328 -5.48 -17.26 -9.04
CA ALA A 328 -6.44 -17.63 -8.00
C ALA A 328 -7.78 -18.04 -8.62
N THR A 329 -7.99 -19.35 -8.73
CA THR A 329 -9.31 -19.95 -8.93
C THR A 329 -10.11 -19.72 -7.65
N CYS A 330 -11.02 -18.75 -7.65
CA CYS A 330 -11.98 -18.55 -6.57
C CYS A 330 -13.40 -18.65 -7.13
N ILE A 331 -14.16 -19.56 -6.53
CA ILE A 331 -15.48 -20.02 -6.96
C ILE A 331 -16.48 -18.86 -6.99
N GLU A 332 -17.07 -18.67 -8.16
CA GLU A 332 -18.14 -17.73 -8.45
C GLU A 332 -19.46 -18.22 -7.82
N LEU A 333 -19.93 -17.54 -6.76
CA LEU A 333 -21.27 -17.74 -6.22
C LEU A 333 -22.24 -16.81 -6.95
N VAL A 334 -23.05 -17.41 -7.81
CA VAL A 334 -24.14 -16.78 -8.57
C VAL A 334 -25.20 -16.23 -7.61
N GLN A 335 -25.45 -14.92 -7.63
CA GLN A 335 -26.67 -14.31 -7.10
C GLN A 335 -27.51 -13.74 -8.25
N LEU A 336 -28.61 -14.44 -8.52
CA LEU A 336 -29.71 -14.03 -9.38
C LEU A 336 -30.55 -12.97 -8.66
N THR A 337 -30.44 -11.71 -9.06
CA THR A 337 -31.54 -10.73 -8.94
C THR A 337 -31.47 -9.75 -10.09
N GLU A 338 -32.54 -9.72 -10.88
CA GLU A 338 -32.78 -8.80 -11.98
C GLU A 338 -32.85 -7.35 -11.47
N SER A 339 -31.77 -6.60 -11.67
CA SER A 339 -31.80 -5.15 -11.71
C SER A 339 -30.80 -4.69 -12.76
N VAL A 340 -31.29 -3.89 -13.71
CA VAL A 340 -30.57 -3.39 -14.89
C VAL A 340 -29.17 -2.89 -14.50
N PRO A 341 -28.08 -3.50 -15.02
CA PRO A 341 -26.73 -3.10 -14.67
C PRO A 341 -26.38 -1.83 -15.44
N ARG A 342 -26.37 -0.69 -14.75
CA ARG A 342 -25.60 0.48 -15.21
C ARG A 342 -24.19 0.33 -14.66
N SER A 343 -23.42 -0.54 -15.31
CA SER A 343 -22.05 -0.88 -14.93
C SER A 343 -21.14 0.34 -14.95
N SER A 344 -20.37 0.51 -13.88
CA SER A 344 -19.16 1.32 -13.83
C SER A 344 -18.11 0.71 -14.75
N THR A 345 -18.05 1.17 -16.00
CA THR A 345 -17.06 0.73 -16.98
C THR A 345 -15.72 1.41 -16.70
N THR A 346 -14.90 0.79 -15.85
CA THR A 346 -13.45 0.99 -15.86
C THR A 346 -12.96 0.38 -17.19
N MET A 347 -12.83 1.21 -18.23
CA MET A 347 -12.60 0.70 -19.59
C MET A 347 -11.13 0.35 -19.84
N VAL A 348 -10.93 -0.94 -20.10
CA VAL A 348 -9.74 -1.56 -20.68
C VAL A 348 -9.54 -0.98 -22.10
N LEU A 349 -8.30 -0.68 -22.49
CA LEU A 349 -7.99 -0.34 -23.90
C LEU A 349 -8.55 -1.46 -24.80
N PRO A 350 -9.29 -1.16 -25.88
CA PRO A 350 -9.88 -2.20 -26.72
C PRO A 350 -8.80 -3.12 -27.27
N GLN A 351 -9.07 -4.42 -27.22
CA GLN A 351 -8.11 -5.45 -27.59
C GLN A 351 -8.08 -5.66 -29.12
N SER A 352 -9.02 -5.05 -29.85
CA SER A 352 -9.12 -5.13 -31.31
C SER A 352 -9.49 -3.79 -31.97
N LEU A 353 -9.14 -3.66 -33.26
CA LEU A 353 -9.46 -2.51 -34.10
C LEU A 353 -10.98 -2.28 -34.25
N GLU A 354 -11.76 -3.35 -34.32
CA GLU A 354 -13.21 -3.27 -34.53
C GLU A 354 -13.96 -2.78 -33.28
N GLU A 355 -13.51 -3.17 -32.09
CA GLU A 355 -14.02 -2.63 -30.82
C GLU A 355 -13.73 -1.13 -30.71
N ALA A 356 -12.53 -0.69 -31.08
CA ALA A 356 -12.14 0.71 -31.06
C ALA A 356 -12.96 1.56 -32.05
N LYS A 357 -13.22 1.06 -33.26
CA LYS A 357 -14.09 1.73 -34.24
C LYS A 357 -15.52 1.87 -33.73
N LYS A 358 -16.05 0.81 -33.11
CA LYS A 358 -17.40 0.85 -32.51
C LYS A 358 -17.48 1.87 -31.38
N ASP A 359 -16.49 1.89 -30.48
CA ASP A 359 -16.38 2.92 -29.43
C ASP A 359 -16.43 4.31 -30.05
N ILE A 360 -15.62 4.58 -31.09
CA ILE A 360 -15.62 5.87 -31.81
C ILE A 360 -17.00 6.23 -32.39
N GLU A 361 -17.71 5.29 -33.02
CA GLU A 361 -19.04 5.56 -33.57
C GLU A 361 -20.04 5.93 -32.47
N ASP A 362 -20.07 5.16 -31.37
CA ASP A 362 -20.94 5.40 -30.22
C ASP A 362 -20.61 6.78 -29.58
N CYS A 363 -19.31 7.08 -29.42
CA CYS A 363 -18.82 8.38 -28.95
C CYS A 363 -19.32 9.53 -29.85
N LEU A 364 -19.08 9.43 -31.16
CA LEU A 364 -19.40 10.49 -32.11
C LEU A 364 -20.90 10.73 -32.21
N ALA A 365 -21.72 9.67 -32.14
CA ALA A 365 -23.18 9.77 -32.12
C ALA A 365 -23.67 10.62 -30.94
N GLU A 366 -23.13 10.38 -29.74
CA GLU A 366 -23.46 11.17 -28.54
C GLU A 366 -22.94 12.62 -28.65
N ILE A 367 -21.67 12.80 -29.03
CA ILE A 367 -21.02 14.11 -29.14
C ILE A 367 -21.76 15.03 -30.13
N TRP A 368 -22.32 14.47 -31.21
CA TRP A 368 -22.97 15.27 -32.22
C TRP A 368 -24.30 15.88 -31.78
N THR A 369 -24.89 15.39 -30.68
CA THR A 369 -26.10 15.94 -30.04
C THR A 369 -25.84 17.18 -29.18
N LEU A 370 -24.57 17.45 -28.86
CA LEU A 370 -24.15 18.54 -27.96
C LEU A 370 -24.17 19.92 -28.66
N SER A 371 -24.17 20.97 -27.83
CA SER A 371 -23.97 22.36 -28.25
C SER A 371 -22.62 22.57 -28.96
N ALA A 372 -22.46 23.63 -29.76
CA ALA A 372 -21.23 23.85 -30.53
C ALA A 372 -19.96 23.93 -29.65
N GLU A 373 -20.06 24.56 -28.47
CA GLU A 373 -18.95 24.69 -27.52
C GLU A 373 -18.60 23.36 -26.83
N GLU A 374 -19.61 22.62 -26.36
CA GLU A 374 -19.40 21.32 -25.71
C GLU A 374 -18.94 20.26 -26.72
N LYS A 375 -19.44 20.34 -27.96
CA LYS A 375 -19.01 19.50 -29.08
C LYS A 375 -17.53 19.70 -29.38
N HIS A 376 -17.05 20.94 -29.44
CA HIS A 376 -15.63 21.21 -29.65
C HIS A 376 -14.76 20.61 -28.53
N LYS A 377 -15.15 20.77 -27.26
CA LYS A 377 -14.45 20.15 -26.12
C LYS A 377 -14.43 18.63 -26.20
N ALA A 378 -15.56 18.02 -26.54
CA ALA A 378 -15.69 16.57 -26.59
C ALA A 378 -14.93 15.94 -27.78
N ILE A 379 -14.94 16.59 -28.96
CA ILE A 379 -14.12 16.15 -30.11
C ILE A 379 -12.62 16.29 -29.80
N ASN A 380 -12.18 17.40 -29.18
CA ASN A 380 -10.78 17.55 -28.75
C ASN A 380 -10.36 16.41 -27.79
N ARG A 381 -11.21 16.07 -26.80
CA ARG A 381 -10.96 14.94 -25.90
C ARG A 381 -10.83 13.61 -26.64
N LEU A 382 -11.78 13.31 -27.54
CA LEU A 382 -11.77 12.08 -28.32
C LEU A 382 -10.53 12.01 -29.23
N TRP A 383 -10.12 13.15 -29.80
CA TRP A 383 -8.90 13.30 -30.58
C TRP A 383 -7.66 12.96 -29.75
N LEU A 384 -7.50 13.58 -28.57
CA LEU A 384 -6.37 13.32 -27.68
C LEU A 384 -6.37 11.88 -27.13
N ARG A 385 -7.54 11.30 -26.84
CA ARG A 385 -7.65 9.90 -26.37
C ARG A 385 -7.04 8.91 -27.35
N TRP A 386 -7.31 9.08 -28.64
CA TRP A 386 -6.87 8.16 -29.69
C TRP A 386 -5.57 8.58 -30.39
N HIS A 387 -4.99 9.73 -30.04
CA HIS A 387 -3.77 10.21 -30.68
C HIS A 387 -2.57 9.26 -30.43
N PRO A 388 -1.72 8.97 -31.43
CA PRO A 388 -0.58 8.07 -31.29
C PRO A 388 0.41 8.46 -30.16
N ASP A 389 0.71 9.75 -29.98
CA ASP A 389 1.60 10.23 -28.91
C ASP A 389 1.08 9.97 -27.47
N LYS A 390 -0.24 9.76 -27.31
CA LYS A 390 -0.87 9.42 -26.02
C LYS A 390 -0.91 7.91 -25.76
N ASN A 391 -0.60 7.10 -26.78
CA ASN A 391 -0.70 5.65 -26.78
C ASN A 391 0.60 5.00 -27.30
N PRO A 392 1.75 5.25 -26.65
CA PRO A 392 3.06 4.77 -27.13
C PRO A 392 3.17 3.24 -27.13
N ASP A 393 2.48 2.57 -26.21
CA ASP A 393 2.56 1.11 -26.01
C ASP A 393 1.83 0.32 -27.11
N CYS A 394 0.93 0.96 -27.85
CA CYS A 394 0.13 0.34 -28.92
C CYS A 394 0.10 1.18 -30.19
N LEU A 395 1.25 1.73 -30.59
CA LEU A 395 1.40 2.72 -31.66
C LEU A 395 0.74 2.34 -33.00
N GLN A 396 0.85 1.07 -33.42
CA GLN A 396 0.28 0.60 -34.69
C GLN A 396 -1.25 0.67 -34.68
N LEU A 397 -1.87 0.10 -33.64
CA LEU A 397 -3.32 0.15 -33.45
C LEU A 397 -3.81 1.59 -33.30
N ALA A 398 -3.14 2.39 -32.46
CA ALA A 398 -3.51 3.79 -32.26
C ALA A 398 -3.46 4.60 -33.56
N THR A 399 -2.48 4.35 -34.44
CA THR A 399 -2.37 5.03 -35.73
C THR A 399 -3.52 4.68 -36.67
N GLU A 400 -3.94 3.42 -36.73
CA GLU A 400 -5.06 2.98 -37.57
C GLU A 400 -6.41 3.50 -37.05
N VAL A 401 -6.62 3.41 -35.74
CA VAL A 401 -7.82 3.94 -35.06
C VAL A 401 -7.92 5.45 -35.24
N PHE A 402 -6.81 6.17 -35.11
CA PHE A 402 -6.77 7.62 -35.27
C PHE A 402 -7.08 8.06 -36.71
N LYS A 403 -6.57 7.35 -37.72
CA LYS A 403 -6.94 7.59 -39.13
C LYS A 403 -8.44 7.38 -39.36
N TYR A 404 -9.02 6.32 -38.76
CA TYR A 404 -10.45 6.08 -38.84
C TYR A 404 -11.25 7.24 -38.22
N LEU A 405 -10.86 7.71 -37.03
CA LEU A 405 -11.47 8.85 -36.37
C LEU A 405 -11.44 10.11 -37.25
N GLN A 406 -10.30 10.42 -37.86
CA GLN A 406 -10.15 11.58 -38.76
C GLN A 406 -11.13 11.53 -39.93
N ASN A 407 -11.14 10.42 -40.68
CA ASN A 407 -12.05 10.25 -41.82
C ASN A 407 -13.51 10.37 -41.39
N ARG A 408 -13.86 9.79 -40.23
CA ARG A 408 -15.24 9.78 -39.75
C ARG A 408 -15.73 11.17 -39.33
N ILE A 409 -14.88 11.97 -38.71
CA ILE A 409 -15.21 13.37 -38.39
C ILE A 409 -15.45 14.16 -39.69
N GLU A 410 -14.58 13.99 -40.69
CA GLU A 410 -14.72 14.66 -42.00
C GLU A 410 -16.03 14.26 -42.71
N ASP A 411 -16.36 12.96 -42.72
CA ASP A 411 -17.62 12.46 -43.29
C ASP A 411 -18.86 13.08 -42.63
N LEU A 412 -18.84 13.22 -41.31
CA LEU A 412 -19.95 13.80 -40.54
C LEU A 412 -20.11 15.31 -40.76
N GLU A 413 -19.00 16.04 -40.96
CA GLU A 413 -19.01 17.47 -41.33
C GLU A 413 -19.54 17.68 -42.76
N ASN A 414 -19.13 16.84 -43.70
CA ASN A 414 -19.51 16.93 -45.12
C ASN A 414 -20.96 16.47 -45.38
N SER A 415 -21.46 15.49 -44.61
CA SER A 415 -22.81 14.93 -44.82
C SER A 415 -23.96 15.89 -44.42
N ARG A 416 -23.70 16.91 -43.59
CA ARG A 416 -24.72 17.84 -43.09
C ARG A 416 -24.67 19.24 -43.72
N THR A 417 -23.57 19.61 -44.38
CA THR A 417 -23.45 20.88 -45.11
C THR A 417 -24.31 20.93 -46.38
N GLY A 418 -24.84 19.78 -46.84
CA GLY A 418 -25.75 19.70 -47.98
C GLY A 418 -27.23 20.01 -47.70
N ASN A 419 -27.68 20.07 -46.44
CA ASN A 419 -29.09 20.24 -46.08
C ASN A 419 -29.24 21.08 -44.80
N GLN A 420 -29.10 22.40 -44.89
CA GLN A 420 -29.88 23.44 -44.18
C GLN A 420 -29.19 24.81 -44.27
N SER A 421 -29.91 25.79 -44.82
CA SER A 421 -29.55 27.21 -44.82
C SER A 421 -29.87 27.82 -43.46
N SER A 422 -28.91 27.87 -42.53
CA SER A 422 -28.97 28.73 -41.34
C SER A 422 -27.55 29.11 -40.93
N PRO A 423 -27.22 30.42 -40.82
CA PRO A 423 -25.88 30.88 -40.47
C PRO A 423 -25.69 30.83 -38.96
N GLN A 424 -25.36 29.66 -38.43
CA GLN A 424 -25.04 29.50 -37.01
C GLN A 424 -23.79 28.63 -36.86
N TRP A 425 -22.64 29.32 -36.85
CA TRP A 425 -21.31 28.84 -36.46
C TRP A 425 -20.89 27.46 -37.01
N SER A 426 -20.40 27.41 -38.25
CA SER A 426 -19.75 26.22 -38.79
C SER A 426 -18.35 26.05 -38.17
N THR A 427 -18.25 25.31 -37.06
CA THR A 427 -16.95 24.91 -36.48
C THR A 427 -16.29 23.89 -37.41
N ASN A 428 -15.44 24.33 -38.33
CA ASN A 428 -14.61 23.41 -39.11
C ASN A 428 -13.50 22.87 -38.19
N PHE A 429 -13.59 21.59 -37.77
CA PHE A 429 -12.63 21.01 -36.83
C PHE A 429 -11.21 20.92 -37.40
N ARG A 430 -11.07 20.88 -38.72
CA ARG A 430 -9.77 20.85 -39.41
C ARG A 430 -8.86 22.02 -39.02
N ASN A 431 -9.44 23.17 -38.69
CA ASN A 431 -8.68 24.35 -38.27
C ASN A 431 -7.96 24.14 -36.92
N PHE A 432 -8.37 23.15 -36.13
CA PHE A 432 -7.84 22.86 -34.79
C PHE A 432 -6.92 21.63 -34.75
N TYR A 433 -6.86 20.83 -35.81
CA TYR A 433 -6.08 19.58 -35.82
C TYR A 433 -4.59 19.81 -35.54
N GLU A 434 -4.02 20.86 -36.11
CA GLU A 434 -2.61 21.23 -35.86
C GLU A 434 -2.39 21.54 -34.37
N GLN A 435 -3.29 22.32 -33.77
CA GLN A 435 -3.23 22.66 -32.35
C GLN A 435 -3.37 21.42 -31.46
N TRP A 436 -4.31 20.52 -31.76
CA TRP A 436 -4.52 19.29 -30.98
C TRP A 436 -3.39 18.27 -31.15
N ASN A 437 -2.74 18.22 -32.32
CA ASN A 437 -1.54 17.42 -32.52
C ASN A 437 -0.36 17.96 -31.70
N GLN A 438 -0.17 19.28 -31.69
CA GLN A 438 0.83 19.93 -30.86
C GLN A 438 0.56 19.70 -29.36
N GLU A 439 -0.71 19.70 -28.94
CA GLU A 439 -1.12 19.36 -27.58
C GLU A 439 -0.71 17.94 -27.18
N ALA A 440 -1.06 16.94 -28.00
CA ALA A 440 -0.68 15.56 -27.74
C ALA A 440 0.84 15.38 -27.69
N HIS A 441 1.57 16.10 -28.54
CA HIS A 441 3.03 16.10 -28.54
C HIS A 441 3.60 16.69 -27.26
N ARG A 442 3.07 17.82 -26.78
CA ARG A 442 3.50 18.47 -25.53
C ARG A 442 3.30 17.57 -24.32
N HIS A 443 2.15 16.91 -24.21
CA HIS A 443 1.92 15.91 -23.15
C HIS A 443 3.02 14.83 -23.14
N ARG A 444 3.34 14.27 -24.30
CA ARG A 444 4.39 13.27 -24.44
C ARG A 444 5.76 13.83 -24.07
N CYS A 445 6.11 15.02 -24.58
CA CYS A 445 7.38 15.68 -24.26
C CYS A 445 7.50 16.03 -22.77
N GLY A 446 6.40 16.39 -22.10
CA GLY A 446 6.33 16.60 -20.65
C GLY A 446 6.71 15.32 -19.90
N ARG A 447 6.04 14.21 -20.21
CA ARG A 447 6.35 12.89 -19.62
C ARG A 447 7.80 12.46 -19.88
N GLU A 448 8.27 12.58 -21.12
CA GLU A 448 9.66 12.23 -21.48
C GLU A 448 10.69 13.09 -20.74
N ARG A 449 10.43 14.41 -20.58
CA ARG A 449 11.29 15.31 -19.81
C ARG A 449 11.36 14.90 -18.34
N PHE A 450 10.21 14.55 -17.73
CA PHE A 450 10.18 14.05 -16.37
C PHE A 450 11.03 12.79 -16.20
N SER A 451 10.85 11.80 -17.08
CA SER A 451 11.62 10.55 -17.04
C SER A 451 13.12 10.78 -17.25
N ARG A 452 13.51 11.71 -18.14
CA ARG A 452 14.92 12.06 -18.36
C ARG A 452 15.54 12.79 -17.16
N ALA A 453 14.79 13.68 -16.51
CA ALA A 453 15.29 14.49 -15.39
C ALA A 453 15.48 13.65 -14.11
N ARG A 454 14.63 12.64 -13.88
CA ARG A 454 14.65 11.83 -12.63
C ARG A 454 15.24 10.43 -12.79
N GLY A 455 15.69 10.07 -13.99
CA GLY A 455 16.28 8.77 -14.28
C GLY A 455 15.27 7.62 -14.33
N HIS A 456 15.73 6.46 -14.82
CA HIS A 456 14.89 5.29 -15.13
C HIS A 456 14.20 4.63 -13.92
N ASN A 457 14.62 4.93 -12.68
CA ASN A 457 14.03 4.33 -11.47
C ASN A 457 12.80 5.07 -10.92
N THR A 458 12.49 6.28 -11.42
CA THR A 458 11.31 7.02 -10.95
C THR A 458 10.07 6.63 -11.76
N ARG A 459 9.11 5.94 -11.12
CA ARG A 459 7.83 5.59 -11.75
C ARG A 459 7.04 6.87 -12.06
N TYR A 460 6.65 7.03 -13.32
CA TYR A 460 5.80 8.13 -13.77
C TYR A 460 4.35 7.86 -13.35
N ASN A 461 4.02 8.15 -12.09
CA ASN A 461 2.69 7.96 -11.54
C ASN A 461 2.34 9.12 -10.61
N PHE A 462 1.34 9.91 -11.01
CA PHE A 462 0.87 11.11 -10.32
C PHE A 462 0.53 10.84 -8.85
N CYS A 463 -0.21 9.78 -8.58
CA CYS A 463 -0.68 9.46 -7.24
C CYS A 463 0.48 9.06 -6.31
N THR A 464 1.43 8.28 -6.81
CA THR A 464 2.65 7.92 -6.03
C THR A 464 3.55 9.12 -5.79
N TYR A 465 3.64 10.03 -6.77
CA TYR A 465 4.51 11.19 -6.70
C TYR A 465 4.07 12.19 -5.62
N HIS A 466 2.77 12.41 -5.50
CA HIS A 466 2.21 13.33 -4.52
C HIS A 466 1.93 12.68 -3.16
N GLY A 467 2.02 11.35 -3.02
CA GLY A 467 2.04 10.56 -1.77
C GLY A 467 0.79 10.62 -0.87
N ASN A 468 0.03 11.71 -0.94
CA ASN A 468 -1.09 12.09 -0.08
C ASN A 468 -2.33 12.47 -0.89
N VAL A 469 -2.34 12.24 -2.21
CA VAL A 469 -3.57 12.35 -3.00
C VAL A 469 -4.43 11.15 -2.61
N PRO A 470 -5.63 11.36 -2.03
CA PRO A 470 -6.48 10.26 -1.61
C PRO A 470 -6.76 9.35 -2.81
N GLN A 471 -6.53 8.05 -2.68
CA GLN A 471 -6.80 7.06 -3.73
C GLN A 471 -8.00 6.19 -3.34
N PRO A 472 -9.25 6.59 -3.63
CA PRO A 472 -10.43 5.79 -3.32
C PRO A 472 -10.33 4.34 -3.81
N ASN A 473 -10.50 3.37 -2.91
CA ASN A 473 -10.70 1.97 -3.27
C ASN A 473 -12.18 1.60 -3.08
N ARG A 474 -12.97 1.77 -4.15
CA ARG A 474 -14.43 1.57 -4.11
C ARG A 474 -14.80 0.11 -3.87
N ALA A 475 -14.09 -0.83 -4.49
CA ALA A 475 -14.37 -2.25 -4.39
C ALA A 475 -14.16 -2.75 -2.96
N GLU A 476 -13.04 -2.37 -2.34
CA GLU A 476 -12.76 -2.75 -0.97
C GLU A 476 -13.70 -2.02 0.01
N ALA A 477 -13.98 -0.74 -0.19
CA ALA A 477 -14.99 -0.02 0.61
C ALA A 477 -16.35 -0.73 0.59
N GLN A 478 -16.84 -1.12 -0.58
CA GLN A 478 -18.11 -1.84 -0.71
C GLN A 478 -18.05 -3.20 -0.02
N ARG A 479 -16.94 -3.94 -0.15
CA ARG A 479 -16.74 -5.22 0.51
C ARG A 479 -16.85 -5.11 2.04
N TRP A 480 -16.20 -4.10 2.63
CA TRP A 480 -16.26 -3.84 4.07
C TRP A 480 -17.64 -3.38 4.52
N LEU A 481 -18.30 -2.51 3.75
CA LEU A 481 -19.65 -2.03 4.05
C LEU A 481 -20.69 -3.17 3.99
N SER A 482 -20.58 -4.07 3.00
CA SER A 482 -21.44 -5.25 2.92
C SER A 482 -21.30 -6.13 4.16
N GLN A 483 -20.08 -6.34 4.66
CA GLN A 483 -19.88 -7.09 5.91
C GLN A 483 -20.45 -6.34 7.13
N ALA A 484 -20.30 -5.02 7.19
CA ALA A 484 -20.89 -4.20 8.26
C ALA A 484 -22.42 -4.33 8.32
N GLN A 485 -23.08 -4.37 7.15
CA GLN A 485 -24.52 -4.58 7.04
C GLN A 485 -24.93 -5.97 7.51
N CYS A 486 -24.18 -7.02 7.12
CA CYS A 486 -24.38 -8.38 7.61
C CYS A 486 -24.24 -8.48 9.14
N ASP A 487 -23.22 -7.84 9.71
CA ASP A 487 -22.98 -7.82 11.16
C ASP A 487 -24.12 -7.12 11.92
N LEU A 488 -24.63 -6.00 11.38
CA LEU A 488 -25.78 -5.31 11.97
C LEU A 488 -27.06 -6.16 11.89
N ALA A 489 -27.30 -6.83 10.76
CA ALA A 489 -28.42 -7.77 10.63
C ALA A 489 -28.29 -8.94 11.61
N ALA A 490 -27.08 -9.48 11.78
CA ALA A 490 -26.80 -10.54 12.75
C ALA A 490 -26.97 -10.09 14.21
N ALA A 491 -26.77 -8.81 14.51
CA ALA A 491 -27.01 -8.24 15.84
C ALA A 491 -28.51 -8.22 16.20
N HIS A 492 -29.39 -7.96 15.22
CA HIS A 492 -30.84 -7.99 15.43
C HIS A 492 -31.33 -9.38 15.88
N ASN A 493 -30.68 -10.45 15.42
CA ASN A 493 -31.06 -11.83 15.75
C ASN A 493 -30.84 -12.20 17.22
N ASP A 494 -29.94 -11.50 17.94
CA ASP A 494 -29.59 -11.79 19.33
C ASP A 494 -30.39 -10.96 20.34
N THR A 495 -31.30 -10.11 19.85
CA THR A 495 -32.14 -9.25 20.70
C THR A 495 -33.13 -10.04 21.56
N GLY A 496 -33.63 -9.39 22.61
CA GLY A 496 -34.59 -9.97 23.55
C GLY A 496 -33.96 -10.41 24.87
N GLY A 497 -32.84 -9.78 25.25
CA GLY A 497 -32.26 -9.85 26.60
C GLY A 497 -31.66 -11.18 27.04
N ARG A 498 -31.44 -12.11 26.09
CA ARG A 498 -30.76 -13.39 26.38
C ARG A 498 -29.25 -13.34 26.11
N ALA A 499 -28.83 -12.45 25.21
CA ALA A 499 -27.46 -12.34 24.70
C ALA A 499 -27.13 -10.87 24.38
N THR A 500 -27.44 -9.96 25.32
CA THR A 500 -27.23 -8.52 25.15
C THR A 500 -25.77 -8.21 24.83
N GLU A 501 -24.82 -8.89 25.46
CA GLU A 501 -23.39 -8.77 25.20
C GLU A 501 -23.02 -9.05 23.74
N TRP A 502 -23.67 -10.04 23.11
CA TRP A 502 -23.45 -10.39 21.70
C TRP A 502 -24.08 -9.37 20.76
N THR A 503 -25.25 -8.84 21.11
CA THR A 503 -25.85 -7.71 20.38
C THR A 503 -24.91 -6.51 20.36
N LEU A 504 -24.37 -6.12 21.53
CA LEU A 504 -23.43 -5.01 21.66
C LEU A 504 -22.11 -5.26 20.91
N PHE A 505 -21.57 -6.48 20.97
CA PHE A 505 -20.35 -6.85 20.25
C PHE A 505 -20.53 -6.81 18.73
N LYS A 506 -21.62 -7.38 18.21
CA LYS A 506 -21.92 -7.35 16.77
C LYS A 506 -22.17 -5.93 16.27
N VAL A 507 -22.77 -5.07 17.08
CA VAL A 507 -22.90 -3.64 16.77
C VAL A 507 -21.55 -2.94 16.73
N HIS A 508 -20.64 -3.23 17.67
CA HIS A 508 -19.26 -2.72 17.59
C HIS A 508 -18.62 -3.10 16.25
N GLN A 509 -18.71 -4.37 15.87
CA GLN A 509 -18.16 -4.91 14.63
C GLN A 509 -18.76 -4.26 13.38
N ALA A 510 -20.08 -4.05 13.34
CA ALA A 510 -20.75 -3.35 12.25
C ALA A 510 -20.26 -1.90 12.11
N VAL A 511 -20.18 -1.16 13.23
CA VAL A 511 -19.76 0.25 13.23
C VAL A 511 -18.29 0.40 12.82
N GLU A 512 -17.41 -0.45 13.36
CA GLU A 512 -15.99 -0.47 13.02
C GLU A 512 -15.77 -0.72 11.53
N LYS A 513 -16.41 -1.76 10.97
CA LYS A 513 -16.27 -2.09 9.54
C LYS A 513 -16.86 -1.02 8.62
N ALA A 514 -17.96 -0.37 9.02
CA ALA A 514 -18.53 0.73 8.25
C ALA A 514 -17.59 1.94 8.22
N LEU A 515 -16.97 2.29 9.35
CA LEU A 515 -15.99 3.37 9.39
C LEU A 515 -14.71 3.02 8.59
N ILE A 516 -14.26 1.76 8.62
CA ILE A 516 -13.15 1.28 7.78
C ILE A 516 -13.53 1.36 6.30
N ALA A 517 -14.77 1.05 5.92
CA ALA A 517 -15.26 1.23 4.56
C ALA A 517 -15.14 2.69 4.11
N ALA A 518 -15.41 3.67 5.00
CA ALA A 518 -15.23 5.08 4.71
C ALA A 518 -13.74 5.47 4.48
N GLU A 519 -12.80 4.87 5.22
CA GLU A 519 -11.36 5.02 4.99
C GLU A 519 -10.94 4.49 3.62
N TYR A 520 -11.35 3.27 3.26
CA TYR A 520 -11.09 2.72 1.94
C TYR A 520 -11.72 3.58 0.84
N ARG A 521 -12.93 4.10 1.06
CA ARG A 521 -13.63 4.97 0.12
C ARG A 521 -12.90 6.29 -0.09
N ARG A 522 -12.28 6.86 0.94
CA ARG A 522 -11.58 8.15 0.86
C ARG A 522 -10.12 7.99 0.42
N HIS A 523 -9.38 7.14 1.10
CA HIS A 523 -7.92 7.04 1.02
C HIS A 523 -7.41 5.76 0.36
N GLY A 524 -8.26 4.74 0.20
CA GLY A 524 -7.90 3.45 -0.41
C GLY A 524 -7.18 2.48 0.49
N GLN A 525 -6.92 2.90 1.73
CA GLN A 525 -6.17 2.13 2.72
C GLN A 525 -6.71 2.42 4.12
N TYR A 526 -6.51 1.45 5.01
CA TYR A 526 -6.80 1.56 6.43
C TYR A 526 -5.58 1.06 7.21
N SER A 527 -5.13 1.82 8.20
CA SER A 527 -4.06 1.42 9.11
C SER A 527 -4.67 0.67 10.30
N SER A 528 -4.27 -0.57 10.52
CA SER A 528 -4.71 -1.34 11.68
C SER A 528 -4.22 -0.71 12.99
N ASN A 529 -4.97 -0.90 14.08
CA ASN A 529 -4.76 -0.38 15.45
C ASN A 529 -5.39 0.99 15.80
N ILE A 530 -6.32 1.51 15.01
CA ILE A 530 -7.05 2.74 15.35
C ILE A 530 -8.35 2.38 16.09
N SER A 531 -8.64 3.05 17.21
CA SER A 531 -9.92 2.85 17.90
C SER A 531 -11.10 3.41 17.11
N ILE A 532 -12.30 2.83 17.29
CA ILE A 532 -13.53 3.31 16.63
C ILE A 532 -13.83 4.80 16.89
N SER A 533 -13.37 5.35 18.02
CA SER A 533 -13.55 6.77 18.36
C SER A 533 -12.69 7.69 17.50
N ILE A 534 -11.40 7.37 17.37
CA ILE A 534 -10.47 8.12 16.51
C ILE A 534 -10.89 7.98 15.05
N LEU A 535 -11.33 6.78 14.65
CA LEU A 535 -11.81 6.53 13.30
C LEU A 535 -13.06 7.36 12.98
N ALA A 536 -14.02 7.45 13.91
CA ALA A 536 -15.20 8.28 13.74
C ALA A 536 -14.88 9.78 13.66
N GLU A 537 -13.91 10.26 14.45
CA GLU A 537 -13.41 11.65 14.36
C GLU A 537 -12.83 11.94 12.98
N ARG A 538 -11.91 11.09 12.51
CA ARG A 538 -11.34 11.21 11.16
C ARG A 538 -12.39 11.22 10.06
N VAL A 539 -13.32 10.26 10.10
CA VAL A 539 -14.39 10.14 9.09
C VAL A 539 -15.37 11.31 9.16
N SER A 540 -15.54 11.94 10.33
CA SER A 540 -16.42 13.09 10.48
C SER A 540 -15.97 14.32 9.69
N ASP A 541 -14.66 14.44 9.45
CA ASP A 541 -14.06 15.53 8.67
C ASP A 541 -14.24 15.34 7.15
N TYR A 542 -14.65 14.16 6.70
CA TYR A 542 -14.76 13.86 5.26
C TYR A 542 -15.98 14.54 4.61
N SER A 543 -17.03 14.81 5.38
CA SER A 543 -18.22 15.49 4.87
C SER A 543 -19.00 16.15 6.00
N PRO A 544 -19.60 17.34 5.77
CA PRO A 544 -20.52 17.96 6.73
C PRO A 544 -21.68 17.05 7.14
N LYS A 545 -22.07 16.06 6.32
CA LYS A 545 -23.12 15.09 6.66
C LYS A 545 -22.72 14.10 7.75
N LEU A 546 -21.40 13.95 7.97
CA LEU A 546 -20.78 12.98 8.87
C LEU A 546 -20.32 13.59 10.20
N HIS A 547 -20.46 14.92 10.41
CA HIS A 547 -20.04 15.59 11.65
C HIS A 547 -20.65 14.99 12.95
N THR A 548 -21.78 14.31 12.85
CA THR A 548 -22.45 13.66 13.98
C THR A 548 -21.84 12.31 14.39
N LEU A 549 -20.99 11.70 13.54
CA LEU A 549 -20.45 10.36 13.78
C LEU A 549 -19.73 10.19 15.13
N PRO A 550 -18.86 11.13 15.58
CA PRO A 550 -18.16 10.98 16.85
C PRO A 550 -19.13 10.97 18.04
N SER A 551 -20.19 11.78 17.98
CA SER A 551 -21.25 11.80 18.99
C SER A 551 -22.03 10.48 19.03
N ILE A 552 -22.32 9.88 17.87
CA ILE A 552 -23.02 8.59 17.79
C ILE A 552 -22.14 7.49 18.40
N VAL A 553 -20.86 7.42 18.02
CA VAL A 553 -19.91 6.43 18.55
C VAL A 553 -19.70 6.60 20.05
N SER A 554 -19.58 7.83 20.55
CA SER A 554 -19.47 8.11 21.98
C SER A 554 -20.70 7.59 22.75
N LYS A 555 -21.91 7.83 22.22
CA LYS A 555 -23.14 7.35 22.85
C LYS A 555 -23.26 5.81 22.80
N LEU A 556 -22.88 5.18 21.70
CA LEU A 556 -22.83 3.71 21.60
C LEU A 556 -21.90 3.11 22.69
N LYS A 557 -20.72 3.71 22.91
CA LYS A 557 -19.80 3.27 23.97
C LYS A 557 -20.40 3.44 25.37
N GLN A 558 -21.11 4.54 25.63
CA GLN A 558 -21.82 4.76 26.89
C GLN A 558 -22.91 3.71 27.15
N LEU A 559 -23.53 3.18 26.09
CA LEU A 559 -24.51 2.09 26.17
C LEU A 559 -23.89 0.69 26.29
N GLY A 560 -22.55 0.59 26.35
CA GLY A 560 -21.83 -0.67 26.56
C GLY A 560 -21.27 -1.32 25.29
N VAL A 561 -21.33 -0.65 24.13
CA VAL A 561 -20.72 -1.14 22.89
C VAL A 561 -19.20 -1.02 22.99
N ASP A 562 -18.53 -2.16 23.06
CA ASP A 562 -17.07 -2.22 23.17
C ASP A 562 -16.56 -3.60 22.71
N ALA A 563 -15.34 -3.65 22.15
CA ALA A 563 -14.76 -4.89 21.63
C ALA A 563 -14.35 -5.87 22.73
N LYS A 564 -14.05 -5.42 23.95
CA LYS A 564 -13.41 -6.25 24.98
C LYS A 564 -14.36 -6.58 26.12
N THR A 565 -15.01 -5.57 26.67
CA THR A 565 -15.93 -5.73 27.83
C THR A 565 -17.14 -6.60 27.48
N THR A 566 -17.56 -6.66 26.22
CA THR A 566 -18.67 -7.53 25.79
C THR A 566 -18.28 -9.01 25.72
N GLN A 567 -16.99 -9.35 25.71
CA GLN A 567 -16.50 -10.70 25.45
C GLN A 567 -15.79 -11.34 26.65
N TYR A 568 -14.96 -10.59 27.37
CA TYR A 568 -14.03 -11.20 28.31
C TYR A 568 -14.36 -10.89 29.79
N PRO A 569 -14.50 -11.93 30.66
CA PRO A 569 -14.82 -11.75 32.08
C PRO A 569 -13.82 -10.91 32.89
N ASN A 570 -12.54 -10.89 32.50
CA ASN A 570 -11.49 -10.16 33.23
C ASN A 570 -11.62 -8.63 33.15
N TYR A 571 -12.48 -8.10 32.28
CA TYR A 571 -12.82 -6.67 32.26
C TYR A 571 -13.99 -6.33 33.20
N HIS A 572 -14.51 -7.31 33.95
CA HIS A 572 -15.58 -7.14 34.92
C HIS A 572 -15.12 -7.55 36.32
N PRO A 573 -15.67 -6.93 37.38
CA PRO A 573 -15.38 -7.36 38.75
C PRO A 573 -15.83 -8.81 38.98
N LEU A 574 -14.99 -9.64 39.60
CA LEU A 574 -15.37 -10.97 40.07
C LEU A 574 -16.63 -10.88 40.96
N PRO A 575 -17.64 -11.78 40.80
CA PRO A 575 -17.70 -12.96 39.95
C PRO A 575 -18.44 -12.75 38.62
N ASN A 576 -18.54 -11.51 38.13
CA ASN A 576 -19.38 -11.18 36.99
C ASN A 576 -18.79 -11.66 35.66
N ILE A 577 -19.68 -11.96 34.71
CA ILE A 577 -19.37 -12.30 33.31
C ILE A 577 -20.10 -11.34 32.39
N PRO A 578 -19.65 -11.12 31.14
CA PRO A 578 -20.27 -10.17 30.21
C PRO A 578 -21.79 -10.34 30.08
N ASN A 579 -22.26 -11.60 29.96
CA ASN A 579 -23.69 -11.93 29.87
C ASN A 579 -24.57 -11.37 31.00
N LYS A 580 -24.00 -11.09 32.19
CA LYS A 580 -24.73 -10.56 33.35
C LYS A 580 -24.59 -9.05 33.53
N MET A 581 -23.77 -8.38 32.72
CA MET A 581 -23.36 -6.99 32.96
C MET A 581 -24.14 -5.96 32.16
N PHE A 582 -24.80 -6.37 31.07
CA PHE A 582 -25.50 -5.47 30.17
C PHE A 582 -27.01 -5.62 30.31
N LYS A 583 -27.72 -4.49 30.29
CA LYS A 583 -29.18 -4.44 30.36
C LYS A 583 -29.78 -4.50 28.97
N CYS A 584 -30.81 -5.32 28.79
CA CYS A 584 -31.50 -5.48 27.51
C CYS A 584 -32.27 -4.22 27.05
N GLU A 585 -32.58 -3.31 27.97
CA GLU A 585 -33.30 -2.05 27.70
C GLU A 585 -32.60 -1.17 26.66
N ASN A 586 -31.27 -1.30 26.52
CA ASN A 586 -30.47 -0.49 25.61
C ASN A 586 -30.34 -1.11 24.20
N GLU A 587 -30.76 -2.36 23.98
CA GLU A 587 -30.54 -3.08 22.72
C GLU A 587 -31.15 -2.35 21.52
N THR A 588 -32.40 -1.90 21.63
CA THR A 588 -33.10 -1.21 20.55
C THR A 588 -32.48 0.14 20.24
N GLU A 589 -32.07 0.90 21.26
CA GLU A 589 -31.41 2.20 21.08
C GLU A 589 -30.04 2.04 20.39
N VAL A 590 -29.27 1.04 20.79
CA VAL A 590 -27.97 0.73 20.20
C VAL A 590 -28.11 0.36 18.71
N LEU A 591 -29.08 -0.49 18.36
CA LEU A 591 -29.33 -0.91 16.98
C LEU A 591 -29.80 0.25 16.10
N ASP A 592 -30.70 1.10 16.59
CA ASP A 592 -31.18 2.29 15.87
C ASP A 592 -30.03 3.27 15.61
N MET A 593 -29.17 3.51 16.61
CA MET A 593 -28.00 4.37 16.43
C MET A 593 -26.96 3.79 15.45
N ALA A 594 -26.71 2.49 15.50
CA ALA A 594 -25.82 1.82 14.56
C ALA A 594 -26.38 1.86 13.13
N SER A 595 -27.69 1.63 12.97
CA SER A 595 -28.37 1.76 11.68
C SER A 595 -28.26 3.18 11.13
N LYS A 596 -28.51 4.21 11.95
CA LYS A 596 -28.31 5.63 11.57
C LYS A 596 -26.88 5.94 11.15
N LEU A 597 -25.89 5.34 11.81
CA LEU A 597 -24.48 5.49 11.47
C LEU A 597 -24.19 4.85 10.10
N LEU A 598 -24.59 3.59 9.90
CA LEU A 598 -24.39 2.86 8.64
C LEU A 598 -25.14 3.49 7.46
N CYS A 599 -26.30 4.14 7.69
CA CYS A 599 -27.01 4.87 6.63
C CYS A 599 -26.36 6.21 6.27
N LYS A 600 -25.55 6.79 7.17
CA LYS A 600 -24.83 8.05 6.92
C LYS A 600 -23.56 7.83 6.11
N ILE A 601 -22.85 6.73 6.41
CA ILE A 601 -21.68 6.23 5.68
C ILE A 601 -22.15 5.71 4.33
#